data_AF-A0A1C5LJV7-F1
#
_entry.id   AF-A0A1C5LJV7-F1
#
_cell.length_a   1.000
_cell.length_b   1.000
_cell.length_c   1.000
_cell.angle_alpha   90.00
_cell.angle_beta   90.00
_cell.angle_gamma   90.00
#
_symmetry.space_group_name_H-M   'P 1'
#
loop_
_entity.id
_entity.type
_entity.pdbx_description
1 polymer ?
#
loop_
_entity_poly.entity_id
_entity_poly.type
_entity_poly.pdbx_seq_one_letter_code
_entity_poly.pdbx_strand_id
1 'polypeptide(L)'
;MNYEQAEQTAEKLLQIGNLTYEQISYATELPEWHVASMAEEIHHEQDAIIQEIRKTIIGMQIDNVDNSVLRSKIVSVIELTHRITSGRKIGQNERKALLKFFAAYDIGGLIDTAAELRAISRNYDYLMIHKLIRFSFDAYSCIAQNILMQQDASDQQDNDQDCENTSDVVDKKKQNQENGTGQWDL
;
A
#
# COMPACT_ATOMS: atom_id res chain seq x y z
N MET A 1 -10.23 -17.58 30.30
CA MET A 1 -9.36 -17.51 29.10
C MET A 1 -8.37 -18.67 29.18
N ASN A 2 -7.94 -19.31 28.09
CA ASN A 2 -6.80 -20.24 28.20
C ASN A 2 -5.48 -19.43 28.17
N TYR A 3 -4.39 -20.03 28.66
CA TYR A 3 -3.12 -19.32 28.84
C TYR A 3 -2.59 -18.70 27.54
N GLU A 4 -2.68 -19.43 26.42
CA GLU A 4 -2.26 -18.95 25.09
C GLU A 4 -3.09 -17.74 24.60
N GLN A 5 -4.40 -17.76 24.82
CA GLN A 5 -5.27 -16.61 24.50
C GLN A 5 -4.96 -15.40 25.38
N ALA A 6 -4.56 -15.62 26.64
CA ALA A 6 -4.15 -14.56 27.55
C ALA A 6 -2.87 -13.88 27.06
N GLU A 7 -1.87 -14.65 26.65
CA GLU A 7 -0.63 -14.12 26.06
C GLU A 7 -0.91 -13.36 24.75
N GLN A 8 -1.69 -13.92 23.83
CA GLN A 8 -2.06 -13.22 22.59
C GLN A 8 -2.83 -11.92 22.83
N THR A 9 -3.64 -11.87 23.89
CA THR A 9 -4.36 -10.65 24.27
C THR A 9 -3.41 -9.63 24.89
N ALA A 10 -2.51 -10.06 25.78
CA ALA A 10 -1.50 -9.19 26.39
C ALA A 10 -0.56 -8.60 25.33
N GLU A 11 -0.10 -9.40 24.38
CA GLU A 11 0.76 -8.97 23.27
C GLU A 11 0.10 -7.84 22.46
N LYS A 12 -1.19 -8.00 22.10
CA LYS A 12 -1.94 -6.96 21.39
C LYS A 12 -2.08 -5.67 22.21
N LEU A 13 -2.34 -5.78 23.51
CA LEU A 13 -2.48 -4.61 24.39
C LEU A 13 -1.15 -3.89 24.58
N LEU A 14 -0.05 -4.63 24.70
CA LEU A 14 1.32 -4.08 24.75
C LEU A 14 1.67 -3.36 23.45
N GLN A 15 1.30 -3.90 22.29
CA GLN A 15 1.50 -3.24 20.99
C GLN A 15 0.69 -1.94 20.83
N ILE A 16 -0.48 -1.82 21.47
CA ILE A 16 -1.28 -0.58 21.47
C ILE A 16 -0.61 0.51 22.34
N GLY A 17 0.04 0.14 23.44
CA GLY A 17 0.86 1.04 24.25
C GLY A 17 0.09 2.04 25.13
N ASN A 18 -1.22 1.86 25.31
CA ASN A 18 -2.08 2.80 26.06
C ASN A 18 -2.42 2.33 27.50
N LEU A 19 -1.95 1.16 27.91
CA LEU A 19 -2.24 0.56 29.22
C LEU A 19 -0.95 0.30 29.99
N THR A 20 -1.03 0.36 31.33
CA THR A 20 0.07 -0.07 32.21
C THR A 20 0.15 -1.60 32.27
N TYR A 21 1.29 -2.13 32.71
CA TYR A 21 1.46 -3.58 32.89
C TYR A 21 0.47 -4.15 33.90
N GLU A 22 0.19 -3.44 34.99
CA GLU A 22 -0.86 -3.79 35.96
C GLU A 22 -2.25 -3.90 35.30
N GLN A 23 -2.63 -2.94 34.45
CA GLN A 23 -3.93 -2.96 33.75
C GLN A 23 -4.03 -4.14 32.77
N ILE A 24 -2.95 -4.45 32.07
CA ILE A 24 -2.90 -5.60 31.15
C ILE A 24 -2.96 -6.91 31.94
N SER A 25 -2.18 -7.03 33.02
CA SER A 25 -2.20 -8.15 33.97
C SER A 25 -3.61 -8.40 34.51
N TYR A 26 -4.33 -7.35 34.91
CA TYR A 26 -5.72 -7.46 35.35
C TYR A 26 -6.66 -7.94 34.24
N ALA A 27 -6.47 -7.46 33.00
CA ALA A 27 -7.33 -7.80 31.87
C ALA A 27 -7.11 -9.23 31.33
N THR A 28 -5.90 -9.79 31.49
CA THR A 28 -5.52 -11.09 30.93
C THR A 28 -5.33 -12.18 31.97
N GLU A 29 -5.37 -11.85 33.26
CA GLU A 29 -5.07 -12.73 34.40
C GLU A 29 -3.62 -13.26 34.39
N LEU A 30 -2.73 -12.68 33.57
CA LEU A 30 -1.30 -12.97 33.60
C LEU A 30 -0.62 -12.19 34.73
N PRO A 31 0.39 -12.75 35.42
CA PRO A 31 1.17 -11.99 36.38
C PRO A 31 1.86 -10.79 35.74
N GLU A 32 1.91 -9.66 36.45
CA GLU A 32 2.52 -8.42 35.94
C GLU A 32 3.98 -8.60 35.49
N TRP A 33 4.77 -9.42 36.21
CA TRP A 33 6.15 -9.72 35.82
C TRP A 33 6.25 -10.43 34.46
N HIS A 34 5.24 -11.24 34.11
CA HIS A 34 5.18 -11.94 32.83
C HIS A 34 4.85 -10.96 31.71
N VAL A 35 3.88 -10.07 31.95
CA VAL A 35 3.55 -8.97 31.03
C VAL A 35 4.77 -8.07 30.78
N ALA A 36 5.54 -7.74 31.81
CA ALA A 36 6.78 -6.97 31.68
C ALA A 36 7.84 -7.71 30.84
N SER A 37 8.02 -9.02 31.04
CA SER A 37 8.92 -9.86 30.24
C SER A 37 8.51 -9.86 28.76
N MET A 38 7.21 -10.03 28.48
CA MET A 38 6.68 -9.97 27.11
C MET A 38 6.93 -8.60 26.47
N ALA A 39 6.78 -7.51 27.24
CA ALA A 39 7.05 -6.15 26.75
C ALA A 39 8.54 -5.98 26.39
N GLU A 40 9.45 -6.51 27.20
CA GLU A 40 10.87 -6.52 26.90
C GLU A 40 11.16 -7.28 25.60
N GLU A 41 10.59 -8.46 25.40
CA GLU A 41 10.75 -9.24 24.17
C GLU A 41 10.27 -8.47 22.94
N ILE A 42 9.09 -7.84 23.01
CA ILE A 42 8.55 -6.98 21.94
C ILE A 42 9.50 -5.83 21.63
N HIS A 43 10.05 -5.15 22.64
CA HIS A 43 11.00 -4.06 22.43
C HIS A 43 12.29 -4.54 21.77
N HIS A 44 12.84 -5.69 22.18
CA HIS A 44 14.03 -6.27 21.55
C HIS A 44 13.78 -6.62 20.08
N GLU A 45 12.60 -7.16 19.75
CA GLU A 45 12.22 -7.41 18.37
C GLU A 45 12.09 -6.12 17.56
N GLN A 46 11.46 -5.09 18.13
CA GLN A 46 11.32 -3.78 17.48
C GLN A 46 12.69 -3.14 17.22
N ASP A 47 13.61 -3.18 18.19
CA ASP A 47 14.98 -2.69 18.03
C ASP A 47 15.72 -3.43 16.92
N ALA A 48 15.57 -4.76 16.85
CA ALA A 48 16.15 -5.55 15.77
C ALA A 48 15.62 -5.12 14.39
N ILE A 49 14.32 -4.87 14.27
CA ILE A 49 13.71 -4.40 13.02
C ILE A 49 14.17 -2.97 12.68
N ILE A 50 14.28 -2.08 13.66
CA ILE A 50 14.81 -0.71 13.50
C ILE A 50 16.24 -0.77 12.93
N GLN A 51 17.10 -1.63 13.47
CA GLN A 51 18.45 -1.82 12.95
C GLN A 51 18.45 -2.40 11.54
N GLU A 52 17.54 -3.32 11.22
CA GLU A 52 17.41 -3.88 9.88
C GLU A 52 16.94 -2.85 8.85
N ILE A 53 16.03 -1.95 9.24
CA ILE A 53 15.63 -0.80 8.41
C ILE A 53 16.85 0.07 8.09
N ARG A 54 17.64 0.44 9.11
CA ARG A 54 18.84 1.27 8.92
C ARG A 54 19.84 0.59 8.00
N LYS A 55 20.12 -0.70 8.21
CA LYS A 55 21.00 -1.49 7.33
C LYS A 55 20.48 -1.55 5.90
N THR A 56 19.19 -1.78 5.71
CA THR A 56 18.56 -1.83 4.39
C THR A 56 18.74 -0.50 3.64
N ILE A 57 18.48 0.62 4.32
CA ILE A 57 18.65 1.97 3.76
C ILE A 57 20.11 2.30 3.46
N ILE A 58 21.04 1.98 4.38
CA ILE A 58 22.48 2.16 4.15
C ILE A 58 22.93 1.36 2.93
N GLY A 59 22.41 0.14 2.77
CA GLY A 59 22.68 -0.72 1.63
C GLY A 59 22.16 -0.20 0.28
N MET A 60 21.35 0.85 0.23
CA MET A 60 20.89 1.49 -1.02
C MET A 60 21.98 2.39 -1.65
N GLN A 61 23.27 2.04 -1.56
CA GLN A 61 24.37 2.82 -2.12
C GLN A 61 24.12 3.11 -3.61
N ILE A 62 24.34 4.35 -4.03
CA ILE A 62 23.89 4.87 -5.33
C ILE A 62 24.87 4.47 -6.46
N ASP A 63 26.08 4.07 -6.09
CA ASP A 63 27.12 3.68 -7.04
C ASP A 63 26.84 2.25 -7.56
N ASN A 64 26.15 2.15 -8.70
CA ASN A 64 25.89 0.92 -9.48
C ASN A 64 24.87 -0.11 -8.93
N VAL A 65 23.83 0.32 -8.20
CA VAL A 65 22.73 -0.61 -7.85
C VAL A 65 21.74 -0.75 -9.00
N ASP A 66 21.50 -1.98 -9.44
CA ASP A 66 20.42 -2.33 -10.36
C ASP A 66 19.07 -1.78 -9.87
N ASN A 67 18.31 -1.12 -10.76
CA ASN A 67 16.99 -0.56 -10.51
C ASN A 67 16.07 -1.58 -9.82
N SER A 68 16.15 -2.86 -10.20
CA SER A 68 15.32 -3.91 -9.60
C SER A 68 15.66 -4.13 -8.11
N VAL A 69 16.95 -4.09 -7.77
CA VAL A 69 17.46 -4.22 -6.41
C VAL A 69 17.08 -3.00 -5.60
N LEU A 70 17.21 -1.79 -6.15
CA LEU A 70 16.85 -0.55 -5.46
C LEU A 70 15.36 -0.53 -5.11
N ARG A 71 14.49 -0.89 -6.08
CA ARG A 71 13.03 -1.05 -5.84
C ARG A 71 12.76 -2.06 -4.74
N SER A 72 13.40 -3.24 -4.79
CA SER A 72 13.21 -4.27 -3.77
C SER A 72 13.60 -3.78 -2.37
N LYS A 73 14.69 -3.02 -2.25
CA LYS A 73 15.11 -2.46 -0.95
C LYS A 73 14.13 -1.42 -0.44
N ILE A 74 13.64 -0.53 -1.31
CA ILE A 74 12.61 0.47 -0.93
C ILE A 74 11.36 -0.24 -0.41
N VAL A 75 10.89 -1.26 -1.14
CA VAL A 75 9.75 -2.07 -0.69
C VAL A 75 10.05 -2.71 0.66
N SER A 76 11.20 -3.34 0.85
CA SER A 76 11.58 -3.95 2.14
C SER A 76 11.58 -2.95 3.31
N VAL A 77 11.94 -1.68 3.10
CA VAL A 77 11.79 -0.65 4.15
C VAL A 77 10.33 -0.45 4.52
N ILE A 78 9.42 -0.42 3.54
CA ILE A 78 7.96 -0.34 3.78
C ILE A 78 7.48 -1.57 4.54
N GLU A 79 7.95 -2.77 4.20
CA GLU A 79 7.57 -4.01 4.90
C GLU A 79 7.97 -4.00 6.37
N LEU A 80 9.22 -3.63 6.64
CA LEU A 80 9.77 -3.56 7.99
C LEU A 80 9.06 -2.48 8.80
N THR A 81 8.75 -1.33 8.19
CA THR A 81 7.96 -0.25 8.82
C THR A 81 6.53 -0.72 9.13
N HIS A 82 5.91 -1.46 8.22
CA HIS A 82 4.58 -2.05 8.44
C HIS A 82 4.60 -3.06 9.59
N ARG A 83 5.65 -3.87 9.69
CA ARG A 83 5.83 -4.82 10.79
C ARG A 83 5.93 -4.13 12.15
N ILE A 84 6.67 -3.01 12.25
CA ILE A 84 6.76 -2.25 13.50
C ILE A 84 5.40 -1.65 13.89
N THR A 85 4.65 -1.12 12.93
CA THR A 85 3.41 -0.39 13.23
C THR A 85 2.20 -1.26 13.47
N SER A 86 2.11 -2.41 12.80
CA SER A 86 0.92 -3.26 12.82
C SER A 86 1.15 -4.63 13.43
N GLY A 87 2.40 -4.98 13.74
CA GLY A 87 2.80 -6.35 14.10
C GLY A 87 2.70 -7.35 12.94
N ARG A 88 2.18 -6.94 11.77
CA ARG A 88 1.85 -7.82 10.65
C ARG A 88 2.94 -7.81 9.58
N LYS A 89 3.22 -8.99 9.01
CA LYS A 89 4.00 -9.12 7.77
C LYS A 89 3.11 -8.79 6.57
N ILE A 90 3.62 -8.01 5.62
CA ILE A 90 2.91 -7.80 4.37
C ILE A 90 2.89 -9.10 3.55
N GLY A 91 1.77 -9.37 2.89
CA GLY A 91 1.59 -10.54 2.05
C GLY A 91 2.25 -10.40 0.68
N GLN A 92 2.36 -11.52 -0.05
CA GLN A 92 2.96 -11.54 -1.39
C GLN A 92 2.24 -10.62 -2.40
N ASN A 93 0.91 -10.53 -2.32
CA ASN A 93 0.12 -9.67 -3.20
C ASN A 93 0.40 -8.18 -2.94
N GLU A 94 0.49 -7.79 -1.67
CA GLU A 94 0.83 -6.41 -1.26
C GLU A 94 2.24 -6.04 -1.71
N ARG A 95 3.21 -6.95 -1.50
CA ARG A 95 4.58 -6.79 -1.98
C ARG A 95 4.63 -6.62 -3.51
N LYS A 96 3.88 -7.42 -4.26
CA LYS A 96 3.79 -7.34 -5.73
C LYS A 96 3.22 -5.98 -6.17
N ALA A 97 2.18 -5.49 -5.50
CA ALA A 97 1.60 -4.18 -5.79
C ALA A 97 2.60 -3.04 -5.54
N LEU A 98 3.33 -3.08 -4.42
CA LEU A 98 4.40 -2.13 -4.12
C LEU A 98 5.53 -2.16 -5.16
N LEU A 99 5.97 -3.36 -5.56
CA LEU A 99 6.99 -3.50 -6.60
C LEU A 99 6.50 -2.95 -7.95
N LYS A 100 5.23 -3.17 -8.31
CA LYS A 100 4.62 -2.60 -9.52
C LYS A 100 4.54 -1.07 -9.45
N PHE A 101 4.20 -0.51 -8.29
CA PHE A 101 4.16 0.93 -8.07
C PHE A 101 5.54 1.58 -8.29
N PHE A 102 6.59 1.07 -7.64
CA PHE A 102 7.95 1.58 -7.83
C PHE A 102 8.58 1.21 -9.19
N ALA A 103 7.97 0.30 -9.96
CA ALA A 103 8.39 0.02 -11.33
C ALA A 103 8.09 1.19 -12.28
N ALA A 104 7.09 2.03 -11.96
CA ALA A 104 6.74 3.21 -12.74
C ALA A 104 7.72 4.38 -12.55
N TYR A 105 8.56 4.33 -11.50
CA TYR A 105 9.59 5.34 -11.26
C TYR A 105 10.77 5.10 -12.19
N ASP A 106 11.26 6.20 -12.78
CA ASP A 106 12.53 6.22 -13.46
C ASP A 106 13.69 6.13 -12.45
N ILE A 107 14.92 6.00 -12.95
CA ILE A 107 16.08 5.84 -12.09
C ILE A 107 16.33 7.08 -11.21
N GLY A 108 16.03 8.28 -11.73
CA GLY A 108 16.13 9.53 -10.96
C GLY A 108 15.21 9.51 -9.75
N GLY A 109 13.93 9.21 -9.95
CA GLY A 109 12.96 9.14 -8.86
C GLY A 109 13.28 8.06 -7.81
N LEU A 110 13.85 6.93 -8.23
CA LEU A 110 14.31 5.90 -7.28
C LEU A 110 15.53 6.36 -6.46
N ILE A 111 16.47 7.07 -7.09
CA ILE A 111 17.64 7.64 -6.41
C ILE A 111 17.20 8.72 -5.41
N ASP A 112 16.28 9.60 -5.79
CA ASP A 112 15.73 10.64 -4.93
C ASP A 112 15.01 10.03 -3.72
N THR A 113 14.20 8.99 -3.95
CA THR A 113 13.55 8.22 -2.89
C THR A 113 14.57 7.60 -1.94
N ALA A 114 15.64 6.99 -2.46
CA ALA A 114 16.69 6.41 -1.65
C ALA A 114 17.48 7.46 -0.84
N ALA A 115 17.69 8.65 -1.41
CA ALA A 115 18.31 9.77 -0.72
C ALA A 115 17.44 10.29 0.43
N GLU A 116 16.13 10.40 0.21
CA GLU A 116 15.15 10.77 1.25
C GLU A 116 15.15 9.74 2.39
N LEU A 117 15.04 8.44 2.06
CA LEU A 117 15.10 7.37 3.06
C LEU A 117 16.40 7.41 3.87
N ARG A 118 17.53 7.72 3.23
CA ARG A 118 18.83 7.88 3.90
C ARG A 118 18.88 9.11 4.81
N ALA A 119 18.18 10.19 4.49
CA ALA A 119 18.01 11.33 5.38
C ALA A 119 17.11 10.97 6.58
N ILE A 120 16.04 10.20 6.34
CA ILE A 120 15.15 9.68 7.38
C ILE A 120 15.91 8.79 8.36
N SER A 121 16.75 7.87 7.85
CA SER A 121 17.52 6.92 8.65
C SER A 121 18.62 7.54 9.51
N ARG A 122 18.83 8.86 9.46
CA ARG A 122 19.78 9.57 10.34
C ARG A 122 19.11 10.17 11.57
N ASN A 123 17.78 10.18 11.62
CA ASN A 123 17.04 10.64 12.80
C ASN A 123 17.14 9.60 13.92
N TYR A 124 16.84 10.02 15.15
CA TYR A 124 16.62 9.11 16.28
C TYR A 124 15.39 8.22 16.02
N ASP A 125 15.33 7.04 16.66
CA ASP A 125 14.43 5.95 16.26
C ASP A 125 12.96 6.37 16.17
N TYR A 126 12.43 7.06 17.18
CA TYR A 126 11.05 7.54 17.17
C TYR A 126 10.73 8.43 15.94
N LEU A 127 11.57 9.43 15.66
CA LEU A 127 11.35 10.32 14.51
C LEU A 127 11.59 9.63 13.17
N MET A 128 12.55 8.70 13.12
CA MET A 128 12.77 7.86 11.95
C MET A 128 11.52 7.05 11.63
N ILE A 129 11.01 6.30 12.60
CA ILE A 129 9.81 5.48 12.44
C ILE A 129 8.61 6.34 12.04
N HIS A 130 8.35 7.46 12.72
CA HIS A 130 7.24 8.34 12.37
C HIS A 130 7.31 8.82 10.91
N LYS A 131 8.50 9.19 10.40
CA LYS A 131 8.66 9.59 8.99
C LYS A 131 8.50 8.41 8.03
N LEU A 132 8.99 7.22 8.37
CA LEU A 132 8.82 6.03 7.55
C LEU A 132 7.35 5.58 7.46
N ILE A 133 6.57 5.77 8.53
CA ILE A 133 5.13 5.50 8.53
C ILE A 133 4.45 6.37 7.49
N ARG A 134 4.76 7.68 7.49
CA ARG A 134 4.23 8.61 6.50
C ARG A 134 4.60 8.23 5.07
N PHE A 135 5.89 7.95 4.83
CA PHE A 135 6.38 7.47 3.54
C PHE A 135 5.63 6.21 3.06
N SER A 136 5.44 5.24 3.96
CA SER A 136 4.72 4.00 3.66
C SER A 136 3.25 4.25 3.34
N PHE A 137 2.61 5.13 4.11
CA PHE A 137 1.20 5.49 3.91
C PHE A 137 0.95 6.20 2.58
N ASP A 138 1.86 7.09 2.17
CA ASP A 138 1.78 7.79 0.88
C ASP A 138 1.85 6.77 -0.27
N ALA A 139 2.76 5.78 -0.20
CA ALA A 139 2.85 4.71 -1.21
C ALA A 139 1.56 3.86 -1.28
N TYR A 140 1.00 3.45 -0.13
CA TYR A 140 -0.24 2.68 -0.10
C TYR A 140 -1.45 3.49 -0.59
N SER A 141 -1.52 4.79 -0.30
CA SER A 141 -2.59 5.67 -0.77
C SER A 141 -2.60 5.77 -2.29
N CYS A 142 -1.43 5.95 -2.90
CA CYS A 142 -1.28 5.94 -4.36
C CYS A 142 -1.67 4.60 -4.99
N ILE A 143 -1.32 3.48 -4.34
CA ILE A 143 -1.73 2.15 -4.81
C ILE A 143 -3.26 2.00 -4.74
N ALA A 144 -3.88 2.41 -3.64
CA ALA A 144 -5.33 2.32 -3.47
C ALA A 144 -6.07 3.17 -4.52
N GLN A 145 -5.61 4.41 -4.76
CA GLN A 145 -6.15 5.28 -5.80
C GLN A 145 -6.03 4.66 -7.19
N ASN A 146 -4.87 4.09 -7.53
CA ASN A 146 -4.68 3.40 -8.81
C ASN A 146 -5.61 2.19 -8.98
N ILE A 147 -5.93 1.47 -7.91
CA ILE A 147 -6.88 0.35 -7.95
C ILE A 147 -8.31 0.88 -8.20
N LEU A 148 -8.73 1.91 -7.46
CA LEU A 148 -10.05 2.51 -7.63
C LEU A 148 -10.25 3.05 -9.06
N MET A 149 -9.27 3.78 -9.60
CA MET A 149 -9.33 4.28 -10.97
C MET A 149 -9.39 3.17 -12.03
N GLN A 150 -8.74 2.02 -11.78
CA GLN A 150 -8.83 0.87 -12.69
C GLN A 150 -10.20 0.20 -12.64
N GLN A 151 -10.83 0.16 -11.47
CA GLN A 151 -12.19 -0.36 -11.29
C GLN A 151 -13.23 0.56 -11.93
N ASP A 152 -13.13 1.87 -11.71
CA ASP A 152 -14.04 2.85 -12.34
C ASP A 152 -13.94 2.79 -13.88
N ALA A 153 -12.74 2.58 -14.42
CA ALA A 153 -12.52 2.46 -15.86
C ALA A 153 -13.07 1.13 -16.43
N SER A 154 -13.03 0.02 -15.68
CA SER A 154 -13.66 -1.24 -16.12
C SER A 154 -15.18 -1.17 -16.04
N ASP A 155 -15.72 -0.54 -15.00
CA ASP A 155 -17.17 -0.41 -14.79
C ASP A 155 -17.81 0.55 -15.83
N GLN A 156 -17.03 1.49 -16.36
CA GLN A 156 -17.44 2.33 -17.51
C GLN A 156 -17.43 1.55 -18.83
N GLN A 157 -16.47 0.64 -19.05
CA GLN A 157 -16.43 -0.19 -20.27
C GLN A 157 -17.59 -1.20 -20.33
N ASP A 158 -18.02 -1.74 -19.20
CA ASP A 158 -19.16 -2.67 -19.13
C ASP A 158 -20.52 -1.96 -19.33
N ASN A 159 -20.63 -0.67 -19.00
CA ASN A 159 -21.86 0.11 -19.22
C ASN A 159 -22.01 0.64 -20.66
N ASP A 160 -20.90 0.84 -21.38
CA ASP A 160 -20.93 1.35 -22.77
C ASP A 160 -21.20 0.25 -23.82
N GLN A 161 -21.14 -1.04 -23.45
CA GLN A 161 -21.44 -2.17 -24.35
C GLN A 161 -22.93 -2.52 -24.47
N ASP A 162 -23.80 -1.98 -23.60
CA ASP A 162 -25.25 -2.22 -23.64
C ASP A 162 -26.03 -1.15 -24.45
N CYS A 163 -25.34 -0.22 -25.12
CA CYS A 163 -25.96 0.84 -25.94
C CYS A 163 -26.00 0.54 -27.45
N GLU A 164 -25.88 -0.72 -27.87
CA GLU A 164 -26.20 -1.15 -29.25
C GLU A 164 -27.45 -2.04 -29.27
N ASN A 165 -28.62 -1.46 -29.03
CA ASN A 165 -29.86 -1.83 -29.73
C ASN A 165 -31.03 -0.97 -29.26
N THR A 166 -31.46 -0.05 -30.11
CA THR A 166 -32.87 0.25 -30.45
C THR A 166 -33.04 1.72 -30.84
N SER A 167 -32.78 2.08 -32.11
CA SER A 167 -33.54 3.17 -32.73
C SER A 167 -33.43 3.20 -34.26
N ASP A 168 -33.99 2.19 -34.95
CA ASP A 168 -34.39 2.35 -36.35
C ASP A 168 -35.92 2.38 -36.44
N VAL A 169 -36.53 3.35 -35.77
CA VAL A 169 -37.90 3.79 -36.07
C VAL A 169 -37.96 5.31 -35.94
N VAL A 170 -37.50 6.06 -36.93
CA VAL A 170 -38.05 7.40 -37.22
C VAL A 170 -38.06 7.65 -38.73
N ASP A 171 -39.24 7.36 -39.28
CA ASP A 171 -39.95 8.04 -40.37
C ASP A 171 -39.35 9.41 -40.81
N LYS A 172 -38.88 9.51 -42.06
CA LYS A 172 -38.65 10.80 -42.73
C LYS A 172 -39.34 10.83 -44.09
N LYS A 173 -40.60 11.28 -44.09
CA LYS A 173 -41.26 11.84 -45.26
C LYS A 173 -40.74 13.25 -45.56
N LYS A 174 -40.34 13.43 -46.83
CA LYS A 174 -40.43 14.63 -47.68
C LYS A 174 -39.74 15.92 -47.21
N GLN A 175 -38.75 16.36 -47.99
CA GLN A 175 -38.86 17.60 -48.77
C GLN A 175 -37.77 17.72 -49.86
N ASN A 176 -38.25 17.82 -51.11
CA ASN A 176 -37.78 18.63 -52.26
C ASN A 176 -36.40 18.38 -52.91
N GLN A 177 -36.39 17.89 -54.18
CA GLN A 177 -36.33 18.65 -55.47
C GLN A 177 -34.85 18.97 -55.81
N GLU A 178 -34.22 18.53 -56.90
CA GLU A 178 -34.52 18.49 -58.35
C GLU A 178 -33.55 17.44 -58.97
N ASN A 179 -33.83 16.65 -60.01
CA ASN A 179 -33.96 17.01 -61.43
C ASN A 179 -34.14 15.71 -62.22
N GLY A 180 -34.95 15.71 -63.29
CA GLY A 180 -34.95 14.59 -64.25
C GLY A 180 -36.30 14.30 -64.87
N THR A 181 -36.82 15.25 -65.67
CA THR A 181 -37.92 15.04 -66.61
C THR A 181 -37.56 14.06 -67.72
N GLY A 182 -38.49 13.16 -68.03
CA GLY A 182 -38.72 12.64 -69.39
C GLY A 182 -38.33 11.19 -69.62
N GLN A 183 -39.31 10.28 -69.69
CA GLN A 183 -39.93 9.86 -70.97
C GLN A 183 -40.75 8.58 -70.74
N TRP A 184 -42.03 8.63 -71.09
CA TRP A 184 -42.93 7.49 -71.17
C TRP A 184 -42.75 6.84 -72.53
N ASP A 185 -42.68 5.51 -72.60
CA ASP A 185 -43.09 4.76 -73.79
C ASP A 185 -43.73 3.43 -73.37
N LEU A 186 -44.77 3.08 -74.14
CA LEU A 186 -45.67 1.93 -74.07
C LEU A 186 -44.98 0.58 -74.28
#